data_AF-F0S0N5-F1
#
_entry.id   AF-F0S0N5-F1
#
_cell.length_a   1.000
_cell.length_b   1.000
_cell.length_c   1.000
_cell.angle_alpha   90.00
_cell.angle_beta   90.00
_cell.angle_gamma   90.00
#
_symmetry.space_group_name_H-M   'P 1'
#
loop_
_entity.id
_entity.type
_entity.pdbx_description
1 polymer ?
#
loop_
_entity_poly.entity_id
_entity_poly.type
_entity_poly.pdbx_seq_one_letter_code
_entity_poly.pdbx_strand_id
1 'polypeptide(L)'
;MKIDNRAIKGLAYRAADLWLNLELSKFRPDGNYEQVENFLKQRFKADELNPLLVTLGLLEMALIEDALKNKPYLSEEEREKIIQEIVESLAKKFPQIVSEMEKILSEIDSKIKEFKLLADKYRKGGE
;
A
#
# COMPACT_ATOMS: atom_id res chain seq x y z
N MET A 1 -3.61 -18.19 3.31
CA MET A 1 -2.29 -17.86 2.70
C MET A 1 -1.22 -17.83 3.80
N LYS A 2 -0.05 -18.48 3.63
CA LYS A 2 1.03 -18.45 4.64
C LYS A 2 2.04 -17.37 4.24
N ILE A 3 1.97 -16.21 4.89
CA ILE A 3 2.91 -15.10 4.65
C ILE A 3 4.25 -15.47 5.31
N ASP A 4 5.23 -15.87 4.50
CA ASP A 4 6.63 -16.07 4.90
C ASP A 4 7.46 -14.77 4.76
N ASN A 5 8.74 -14.79 5.13
CA ASN A 5 9.58 -13.58 5.09
C ASN A 5 9.76 -12.99 3.67
N ARG A 6 9.71 -13.81 2.62
CA ARG A 6 9.76 -13.31 1.23
C ARG A 6 8.45 -12.63 0.86
N ALA A 7 7.33 -13.20 1.31
CA ALA A 7 6.01 -12.58 1.15
C ALA A 7 5.92 -11.24 1.90
N ILE A 8 6.50 -11.09 3.11
CA ILE A 8 6.52 -9.81 3.84
C ILE A 8 7.19 -8.71 3.02
N LYS A 9 8.38 -9.00 2.46
CA LYS A 9 9.11 -8.01 1.64
C LYS A 9 8.32 -7.62 0.39
N GLY A 10 7.70 -8.59 -0.29
CA GLY A 10 6.84 -8.32 -1.44
C GLY A 10 5.62 -7.47 -1.10
N LEU A 11 4.96 -7.78 0.02
CA LEU A 11 3.84 -6.99 0.54
C LEU A 11 4.25 -5.57 0.91
N ALA A 12 5.46 -5.38 1.46
CA ALA A 12 5.99 -4.06 1.79
C ALA A 12 6.22 -3.19 0.55
N TYR A 13 6.79 -3.75 -0.52
CA TYR A 13 6.89 -3.05 -1.81
C TYR A 13 5.52 -2.66 -2.36
N ARG A 14 4.56 -3.60 -2.31
CA ARG A 14 3.20 -3.33 -2.78
C ARG A 14 2.50 -2.26 -1.92
N ALA A 15 2.69 -2.29 -0.60
CA ALA A 15 2.16 -1.29 0.31
C ALA A 15 2.69 0.11 -0.03
N ALA A 16 4.01 0.22 -0.22
CA ALA A 16 4.67 1.47 -0.59
C ALA A 16 4.15 2.00 -1.94
N ASP A 17 4.07 1.12 -2.95
CA ASP A 17 3.57 1.48 -4.27
C ASP A 17 2.12 1.97 -4.22
N LEU A 18 1.22 1.20 -3.59
CA LEU A 18 -0.19 1.59 -3.46
C LEU A 18 -0.37 2.92 -2.73
N TRP A 19 0.34 3.09 -1.61
CA TRP A 19 0.26 4.33 -0.83
C TRP A 19 0.79 5.54 -1.62
N LEU A 20 1.97 5.42 -2.24
CA LEU A 20 2.54 6.50 -3.06
C LEU A 20 1.64 6.83 -4.26
N ASN A 21 1.10 5.82 -4.93
CA ASN A 21 0.18 6.05 -6.06
C ASN A 21 -1.09 6.77 -5.61
N LEU A 22 -1.65 6.42 -4.45
CA LEU A 22 -2.80 7.12 -3.90
C LEU A 22 -2.45 8.57 -3.55
N GLU A 23 -1.31 8.81 -2.89
CA GLU A 23 -0.85 10.17 -2.55
C GLU A 23 -0.64 11.04 -3.80
N LEU A 24 -0.04 10.48 -4.86
CA LEU A 24 0.14 11.18 -6.13
C LEU A 24 -1.20 11.45 -6.85
N SER A 25 -2.20 10.60 -6.66
CA SER A 25 -3.52 10.76 -7.28
C SER A 25 -4.27 12.00 -6.78
N LYS A 26 -3.93 12.54 -5.60
CA LYS A 26 -4.49 13.82 -5.08
C LYS A 26 -4.29 15.00 -6.02
N PHE A 27 -3.25 14.94 -6.85
CA PHE A 27 -2.86 16.01 -7.76
C PHE A 27 -3.28 15.73 -9.21
N ARG A 28 -4.02 14.65 -9.46
CA ARG A 28 -4.50 14.27 -10.79
C ARG A 28 -5.98 14.63 -10.95
N PRO A 29 -6.37 15.29 -12.06
CA PRO A 29 -7.77 15.65 -12.31
C PRO A 29 -8.67 14.41 -12.53
N ASP A 30 -8.09 13.27 -12.89
CA ASP A 30 -8.73 11.97 -13.06
C ASP A 30 -8.41 10.99 -11.90
N GLY A 31 -7.92 11.50 -10.78
CA GLY A 31 -7.56 10.69 -9.61
C GLY A 31 -8.79 10.16 -8.87
N ASN A 32 -8.74 8.89 -8.46
CA ASN A 32 -9.79 8.27 -7.64
C ASN A 32 -9.57 8.46 -6.13
N TYR A 33 -8.84 9.52 -5.72
CA TYR A 33 -8.43 9.71 -4.33
C TYR A 33 -9.63 9.74 -3.38
N GLU A 34 -10.61 10.62 -3.62
CA GLU A 34 -11.79 10.78 -2.77
C GLU A 34 -12.63 9.51 -2.69
N GLN A 35 -12.75 8.77 -3.80
CA GLN A 35 -13.50 7.52 -3.83
C GLN A 35 -12.85 6.46 -2.93
N VAL A 36 -11.53 6.30 -3.05
CA VAL A 36 -10.76 5.35 -2.23
C VAL A 36 -10.77 5.79 -0.76
N GLU A 37 -10.56 7.07 -0.49
CA GLU A 37 -10.58 7.62 0.87
C GLU A 37 -11.95 7.39 1.54
N ASN A 38 -13.05 7.70 0.86
CA ASN A 38 -14.40 7.49 1.40
C ASN A 38 -14.70 6.01 1.66
N PHE A 39 -14.29 5.13 0.75
CA PHE A 39 -14.43 3.69 0.95
C PHE A 39 -13.68 3.22 2.21
N LEU A 40 -12.44 3.68 2.40
CA LEU A 40 -11.62 3.32 3.55
C LEU A 40 -12.18 3.89 4.87
N LYS A 41 -12.70 5.12 4.87
CA LYS A 41 -13.39 5.72 6.03
C LYS A 41 -14.58 4.87 6.47
N GLN A 42 -15.40 4.44 5.51
CA GLN A 42 -16.53 3.55 5.77
C GLN A 42 -16.07 2.18 6.30
N ARG A 43 -15.05 1.59 5.68
CA ARG A 43 -14.50 0.27 6.05
C ARG A 43 -13.94 0.23 7.48
N PHE A 44 -13.28 1.30 7.91
CA PHE A 44 -12.70 1.41 9.26
C PHE A 44 -13.61 2.12 10.27
N LYS A 45 -14.79 2.61 9.83
CA LYS A 45 -15.72 3.40 10.65
C LYS A 45 -15.01 4.58 11.31
N ALA A 46 -14.23 5.32 10.52
CA ALA A 46 -13.40 6.42 10.97
C ALA A 46 -13.71 7.69 10.18
N ASP A 47 -13.81 8.82 10.87
CA ASP A 47 -14.03 10.14 10.25
C ASP A 47 -12.76 10.62 9.50
N GLU A 48 -11.58 10.27 10.02
CA GLU A 48 -10.27 10.55 9.43
C GLU A 48 -9.43 9.27 9.33
N LEU A 49 -8.64 9.17 8.25
CA LEU A 49 -7.73 8.06 8.02
C LEU A 49 -6.29 8.50 8.30
N ASN A 50 -5.66 7.84 9.27
CA ASN A 50 -4.22 7.94 9.42
C ASN A 50 -3.51 7.11 8.32
N PRO A 51 -2.23 7.41 8.00
CA PRO A 51 -1.49 6.70 6.94
C PRO A 51 -1.42 5.17 7.13
N LEU A 52 -1.49 4.71 8.38
CA LEU A 52 -1.46 3.29 8.72
C LEU A 52 -2.75 2.59 8.24
N LEU A 53 -3.92 3.16 8.54
CA LEU A 53 -5.21 2.65 8.08
C LEU A 53 -5.34 2.71 6.56
N VAL A 54 -4.83 3.78 5.94
CA VAL A 54 -4.79 3.88 4.47
C VAL A 54 -4.01 2.71 3.88
N THR A 55 -2.77 2.51 4.35
CA THR A 55 -1.87 1.47 3.82
C THR A 55 -2.43 0.07 4.06
N LEU A 56 -2.98 -0.19 5.25
CA LEU A 56 -3.62 -1.47 5.57
C LEU A 56 -4.81 -1.74 4.64
N GLY A 57 -5.72 -0.77 4.51
CA GLY A 57 -6.92 -0.90 3.69
C GLY A 57 -6.61 -1.09 2.20
N LEU A 58 -5.64 -0.36 1.66
CA LEU A 58 -5.17 -0.53 0.28
C LEU A 58 -4.64 -1.95 0.05
N LEU A 59 -3.85 -2.48 0.99
CA LEU A 59 -3.35 -3.86 0.91
C LEU A 59 -4.47 -4.90 1.04
N GLU A 60 -5.44 -4.70 1.95
CA GLU A 60 -6.61 -5.57 2.06
C GLU A 60 -7.35 -5.66 0.73
N MET A 61 -7.70 -4.50 0.15
CA MET A 61 -8.39 -4.42 -1.14
C MET A 61 -7.64 -5.15 -2.23
N ALA A 62 -6.34 -4.88 -2.36
CA ALA A 62 -5.51 -5.45 -3.41
C ALA A 62 -5.35 -6.97 -3.29
N LEU A 63 -5.23 -7.49 -2.06
CA LEU A 63 -5.13 -8.94 -1.81
C LEU A 63 -6.46 -9.65 -2.00
N ILE A 64 -7.57 -9.02 -1.59
CA ILE A 64 -8.92 -9.56 -1.80
C ILE A 64 -9.21 -9.63 -3.30
N GLU A 65 -8.93 -8.57 -4.05
CA GLU A 65 -9.10 -8.55 -5.50
C GLU A 65 -8.32 -9.68 -6.16
N ASP A 66 -7.02 -9.82 -5.85
CA ASP A 66 -6.20 -10.89 -6.40
C ASP A 66 -6.74 -12.30 -6.08
N ALA A 67 -7.21 -12.50 -4.86
CA ALA A 67 -7.72 -13.79 -4.41
C ALA A 67 -9.05 -14.19 -5.07
N LEU A 68 -9.86 -13.20 -5.46
CA LEU A 68 -11.18 -13.39 -6.05
C LEU A 68 -11.17 -13.34 -7.59
N LYS A 69 -10.20 -12.65 -8.20
CA LYS A 69 -10.13 -12.38 -9.65
C LYS A 69 -10.25 -13.62 -10.56
N ASN A 70 -9.85 -14.79 -10.08
CA ASN A 70 -9.87 -16.04 -10.85
C ASN A 70 -10.85 -17.10 -10.29
N LYS A 71 -11.81 -16.69 -9.43
CA LYS A 71 -12.76 -17.60 -8.78
C LYS A 71 -14.21 -17.22 -9.09
N PRO A 72 -14.69 -17.49 -10.32
CA PRO A 72 -15.99 -17.01 -10.80
C PRO A 72 -17.21 -17.68 -10.13
N TYR A 73 -17.03 -18.84 -9.48
CA TYR A 73 -18.13 -19.63 -8.89
C TYR A 73 -17.93 -19.84 -7.39
N LEU A 74 -17.74 -18.77 -6.63
CA LEU A 74 -17.75 -18.85 -5.17
C LEU A 74 -19.16 -18.61 -4.64
N SER A 75 -19.58 -19.41 -3.66
CA SER A 75 -20.70 -19.02 -2.81
C SER A 75 -20.33 -17.79 -1.95
N GLU A 76 -21.34 -17.08 -1.46
CA GLU A 76 -21.13 -15.94 -0.55
C GLU A 76 -20.35 -16.36 0.72
N GLU A 77 -20.65 -17.54 1.28
CA GLU A 77 -19.92 -18.06 2.45
C GLU A 77 -18.44 -18.31 2.16
N GLU A 78 -18.11 -18.91 1.00
CA GLU A 78 -16.71 -19.13 0.62
C GLU A 78 -15.97 -17.81 0.37
N ARG A 79 -16.68 -16.83 -0.21
CA ARG A 79 -16.14 -15.49 -0.47
C ARG A 79 -15.83 -14.77 0.84
N GLU A 80 -16.76 -14.75 1.80
CA GLU A 80 -16.54 -14.16 3.12
C GLU A 80 -15.40 -14.83 3.85
N LYS A 81 -15.32 -16.16 3.80
CA LYS A 81 -14.22 -16.91 4.42
C LYS A 81 -12.86 -16.53 3.86
N ILE A 82 -12.73 -16.39 2.54
CA ILE A 82 -11.48 -15.95 1.89
C ILE A 82 -11.11 -14.54 2.35
N ILE A 83 -12.08 -13.61 2.36
CA ILE A 83 -11.86 -12.23 2.80
C ILE A 83 -11.37 -12.21 4.25
N GLN A 84 -12.05 -12.93 5.14
CA GLN A 84 -11.69 -13.00 6.55
C GLN A 84 -10.28 -13.56 6.76
N GLU A 85 -9.93 -14.66 6.07
CA GLU A 85 -8.58 -15.23 6.14
C GLU A 85 -7.49 -14.24 5.70
N ILE A 86 -7.75 -13.44 4.67
CA ILE A 86 -6.82 -12.41 4.19
C ILE A 86 -6.66 -11.31 5.22
N VAL A 87 -7.76 -10.75 5.72
CA VAL A 87 -7.77 -9.66 6.70
C VAL A 87 -7.03 -10.08 7.98
N GLU A 88 -7.34 -11.26 8.52
CA GLU A 88 -6.70 -11.77 9.73
C GLU A 88 -5.21 -12.06 9.54
N SER A 89 -4.83 -12.63 8.39
CA SER A 89 -3.42 -12.91 8.07
C SER A 89 -2.63 -11.62 7.91
N LEU A 90 -3.19 -10.66 7.20
CA LEU A 90 -2.58 -9.36 6.96
C LEU A 90 -2.40 -8.61 8.28
N ALA A 91 -3.45 -8.48 9.09
CA ALA A 91 -3.39 -7.78 10.38
C ALA A 91 -2.27 -8.32 11.29
N LYS A 92 -2.08 -9.65 11.34
CA LYS A 92 -1.01 -10.29 12.13
C LYS A 92 0.40 -9.96 11.63
N LYS A 93 0.56 -9.76 10.32
CA LYS A 93 1.87 -9.52 9.67
C LYS A 93 2.13 -8.06 9.37
N PHE A 94 1.11 -7.22 9.47
CA PHE A 94 1.16 -5.82 9.08
C PHE A 94 2.26 -5.02 9.78
N PRO A 95 2.53 -5.19 11.11
CA PRO A 95 3.66 -4.51 11.73
C PRO A 95 5.01 -4.84 11.07
N GLN A 96 5.22 -6.10 10.67
CA GLN A 96 6.45 -6.52 9.98
C GLN A 96 6.52 -5.93 8.56
N ILE A 97 5.38 -5.83 7.88
CA ILE A 97 5.27 -5.19 6.56
C ILE A 97 5.63 -3.70 6.67
N VAL A 98 5.11 -3.00 7.68
CA VAL A 98 5.44 -1.59 7.94
C VAL A 98 6.94 -1.41 8.20
N SER A 99 7.57 -2.27 9.01
CA SER A 99 9.02 -2.19 9.24
C SER A 99 9.85 -2.41 7.97
N GLU A 100 9.43 -3.29 7.07
CA GLU A 100 10.11 -3.46 5.78
C GLU A 100 9.84 -2.29 4.82
N MET A 101 8.62 -1.73 4.85
CA MET A 101 8.25 -0.55 4.07
C MET A 101 9.07 0.68 4.48
N GLU A 102 9.29 0.88 5.78
CA GLU A 102 10.15 1.94 6.31
C GLU A 102 11.57 1.87 5.74
N LYS A 103 12.15 0.67 5.67
CA LYS A 103 13.49 0.47 5.07
C LYS A 103 13.50 0.87 3.59
N ILE A 104 12.51 0.43 2.83
CA ILE A 104 12.37 0.75 1.40
C ILE A 104 12.28 2.27 1.20
N LEU A 105 11.41 2.94 1.96
CA LEU A 105 11.22 4.39 1.84
C LEU A 105 12.46 5.18 2.30
N SER A 106 13.19 4.69 3.30
CA SER A 106 14.45 5.29 3.75
C SER A 106 15.56 5.21 2.70
N GLU A 107 15.62 4.09 1.96
CA GLU A 107 16.53 3.96 0.81
C GLU A 107 16.17 4.94 -0.32
N ILE A 108 14.88 5.14 -0.59
CA ILE A 108 14.40 6.11 -1.58
C ILE A 108 14.73 7.54 -1.15
N ASP A 109 14.47 7.91 0.10
CA ASP A 109 14.82 9.22 0.65
C ASP A 109 16.33 9.51 0.52
N SER A 110 17.17 8.51 0.76
CA SER A 110 18.63 8.62 0.58
C SER A 110 19.00 8.93 -0.87
N LYS A 111 18.35 8.28 -1.85
CA LYS A 111 18.55 8.58 -3.28
C LYS A 111 18.04 9.96 -3.68
N ILE A 112 16.92 10.41 -3.10
CA ILE A 112 16.38 11.77 -3.34
C ILE A 112 17.37 12.82 -2.85
N LYS A 113 18.02 12.61 -1.70
CA LYS A 113 19.08 13.49 -1.19
C LYS A 113 20.27 13.54 -2.16
N GLU A 114 20.67 12.42 -2.72
CA GLU A 114 21.72 12.36 -3.76
C GLU A 114 21.31 13.15 -5.01
N PHE A 115 20.09 12.96 -5.51
CA PHE A 115 19.56 13.73 -6.65
C PHE A 115 19.61 15.23 -6.42
N LYS A 116 19.27 15.69 -5.21
CA LYS A 116 19.34 17.12 -4.86
C LYS A 116 20.78 17.65 -4.93
N LEU A 117 21.74 16.89 -4.40
CA LEU A 117 23.16 17.28 -4.47
C LEU A 117 23.65 17.36 -5.92
N LEU A 118 23.27 16.39 -6.76
CA LEU A 118 23.63 16.38 -8.18
C LEU A 118 22.97 17.56 -8.93
N ALA A 119 21.70 17.84 -8.66
CA ALA A 119 21.01 18.99 -9.26
C ALA A 119 21.65 20.33 -8.86
N ASP A 120 22.10 20.48 -7.61
CA ASP A 120 22.82 21.66 -7.15
C ASP A 120 24.19 21.82 -7.83
N LYS A 121 24.91 20.71 -8.07
CA LYS A 121 26.16 20.72 -8.85
C LYS A 121 25.92 21.14 -10.30
N TYR A 122 24.90 20.54 -10.93
CA TYR A 122 24.50 20.86 -12.29
C TYR A 122 24.17 22.35 -12.45
N ARG A 123 23.39 22.91 -11.52
CA ARG A 123 23.06 24.35 -11.49
C ARG A 123 24.30 25.25 -11.42
N LYS A 124 25.37 24.80 -10.74
CA LYS A 124 26.63 25.54 -10.59
C LYS A 124 27.59 25.34 -11.76
N GLY A 125 27.17 24.67 -12.84
CA GLY A 125 27.98 24.42 -14.03
C GLY A 125 28.98 23.28 -13.88
N GLY A 126 28.83 22.43 -12.85
CA GLY A 126 29.59 21.19 -12.72
C GLY A 126 28.80 20.01 -13.29
N GLU A 127 29.42 19.24 -14.19
CA GLU A 127 28.98 17.88 -14.51
C GLU A 127 28.95 17.00 -13.25
#